data_AF-A0A661WGP9-F1
#
_entry.id   AF-A0A661WGP9-F1
#
_cell.length_a   1.000
_cell.length_b   1.000
_cell.length_c   1.000
_cell.angle_alpha   90.00
_cell.angle_beta   90.00
_cell.angle_gamma   90.00
#
_symmetry.space_group_name_H-M   'P 1'
#
loop_
_entity.id
_entity.type
_entity.pdbx_description
1 polymer ?
#
loop_
_entity_poly.entity_id
_entity_poly.type
_entity_poly.pdbx_seq_one_letter_code
_entity_poly.pdbx_strand_id
1 'polypeptide(L)'
;MSRTCGGTSGAQVLRHAWAKRPSTCAPTRLSFLAFPCSLYSMKQVTASRFLFVVIVVIVFVGVRIDQGSPLVYPGASPHNRVGVYLTSYAIGKDGVVDGVLSAVREGKLNAVVINVKNMHGEITYASRVPLAVTMNASTGRVDMASVVRRLQASGLYVIARQVLFYDPKLATHLGKSDPWVAPDNQVAIDYNLQIAQEVATLGVDEIQFDYARYADGGTLTPIYDDRYAAVNAFLASARRVLSGRVEISVDVFGRVLWDWNKKGIDPIGQSLEGIAPHVDFISPMLYPSHYSEQRYKDDPYGVVK
;
A
#
# COMPACT_ATOMS: atom_id res chain seq x y z
N MET A 1 58.18 -4.38 19.46
CA MET A 1 57.27 -5.52 19.21
C MET A 1 55.90 -4.92 18.92
N SER A 2 55.51 -4.67 17.66
CA SER A 2 55.02 -5.64 16.65
C SER A 2 53.77 -6.39 17.17
N ARG A 3 52.61 -6.51 16.50
CA ARG A 3 52.20 -6.35 15.10
C ARG A 3 50.71 -5.94 14.97
N THR A 4 50.41 -5.50 13.76
CA THR A 4 49.18 -5.16 13.04
C THR A 4 48.17 -6.31 12.76
N CYS A 5 47.02 -5.90 12.19
CA CYS A 5 46.03 -6.57 11.30
C CYS A 5 44.62 -6.68 11.92
N GLY A 6 43.48 -6.35 11.31
CA GLY A 6 43.13 -5.98 9.92
C GLY A 6 41.87 -6.75 9.46
N GLY A 7 40.82 -6.05 8.99
CA GLY A 7 39.67 -6.55 8.19
C GLY A 7 38.63 -7.42 8.93
N THR A 8 37.36 -7.57 8.55
CA THR A 8 36.49 -7.10 7.45
C THR A 8 35.05 -7.58 7.74
N SER A 9 34.06 -6.83 7.24
CA SER A 9 32.69 -7.21 6.80
C SER A 9 31.88 -8.31 7.53
N GLY A 10 30.60 -8.01 7.81
CA GLY A 10 29.57 -9.04 7.99
C GLY A 10 28.21 -8.50 8.39
N ALA A 11 27.40 -8.06 7.42
CA ALA A 11 25.98 -7.83 7.61
C ALA A 11 25.29 -9.17 7.93
N GLN A 12 24.70 -9.29 9.11
CA GLN A 12 23.93 -10.45 9.52
C GLN A 12 22.53 -10.43 8.87
N VAL A 13 22.36 -11.30 7.87
CA VAL A 13 21.05 -11.66 7.31
C VAL A 13 20.41 -12.69 8.23
N LEU A 14 19.38 -12.31 8.96
CA LEU A 14 18.53 -13.22 9.72
C LEU A 14 17.62 -14.01 8.76
N ARG A 15 18.00 -15.25 8.46
CA ARG A 15 17.12 -16.26 7.85
C ARG A 15 16.44 -17.06 8.96
N HIS A 16 15.11 -17.00 9.05
CA HIS A 16 14.35 -17.95 9.87
C HIS A 16 14.01 -19.19 9.04
N ALA A 17 14.39 -20.34 9.60
CA ALA A 17 14.15 -21.68 9.10
C ALA A 17 12.72 -22.15 9.41
N TRP A 18 12.14 -22.93 8.50
CA TRP A 18 11.03 -23.83 8.84
C TRP A 18 11.49 -25.27 8.65
N ALA A 19 11.31 -26.04 9.72
CA ALA A 19 11.76 -27.42 9.87
C ALA A 19 10.82 -28.41 9.17
N LYS A 20 11.39 -29.37 8.44
CA LYS A 20 10.71 -30.61 8.03
C LYS A 20 10.76 -31.62 9.19
N ARG A 21 9.63 -32.24 9.54
CA ARG A 21 9.60 -33.52 10.26
C ARG A 21 9.17 -34.65 9.31
N PRO A 22 9.69 -35.88 9.51
CA PRO A 22 9.39 -37.02 8.66
C PRO A 22 8.18 -37.81 9.17
N SER A 23 7.43 -38.44 8.26
CA SER A 23 6.45 -39.46 8.59
C SER A 23 6.73 -40.73 7.79
N THR A 24 7.17 -41.75 8.52
CA THR A 24 7.23 -43.15 8.11
C THR A 24 5.82 -43.78 8.20
N CYS A 25 5.43 -44.56 7.20
CA CYS A 25 4.51 -45.70 7.38
C CYS A 25 4.60 -46.67 6.20
N ALA A 26 4.71 -47.95 6.54
CA ALA A 26 4.81 -49.10 5.66
C ALA A 26 3.46 -49.43 4.97
N PRO A 27 3.45 -50.23 3.88
CA PRO A 27 2.22 -50.58 3.18
C PRO A 27 1.55 -51.82 3.80
N THR A 28 0.22 -51.86 3.80
CA THR A 28 -0.56 -53.08 4.03
C THR A 28 -1.83 -53.06 3.19
N ARG A 29 -2.26 -54.26 2.77
CA ARG A 29 -3.49 -54.68 2.04
C ARG A 29 -3.20 -55.08 0.59
N LEU A 30 -3.10 -56.37 0.27
CA LEU A 30 -4.15 -57.40 0.17
C LEU A 30 -5.36 -56.95 -0.67
N SER A 31 -5.37 -57.42 -1.92
CA SER A 31 -6.36 -58.37 -2.47
C SER A 31 -6.82 -57.97 -3.87
N PHE A 32 -6.38 -58.77 -4.82
CA PHE A 32 -6.88 -58.86 -6.19
C PHE A 32 -8.35 -59.29 -6.18
N LEU A 33 -9.19 -58.55 -6.90
CA LEU A 33 -10.42 -59.08 -7.50
C LEU A 33 -10.48 -58.57 -8.93
N ALA A 34 -10.22 -59.50 -9.85
CA ALA A 34 -10.42 -59.35 -11.29
C ALA A 34 -11.90 -59.53 -11.64
N PHE A 35 -12.42 -58.73 -12.57
CA PHE A 35 -13.60 -59.01 -13.38
C PHE A 35 -13.54 -58.16 -14.66
N PRO A 36 -14.21 -58.56 -15.75
CA PRO A 36 -13.53 -58.98 -16.95
C PRO A 36 -13.69 -57.98 -18.10
N CYS A 37 -12.83 -58.20 -19.09
CA CYS A 37 -12.86 -57.62 -20.41
C CYS A 37 -14.26 -57.76 -21.05
N SER A 38 -14.93 -56.64 -21.31
CA SER A 38 -16.00 -56.57 -22.30
C SER A 38 -15.55 -55.67 -23.44
N LEU A 39 -15.47 -56.27 -24.62
CA LEU A 39 -15.13 -55.65 -25.90
C LEU A 39 -16.12 -54.53 -26.20
N TYR A 40 -15.76 -53.28 -25.91
CA TYR A 40 -16.49 -52.12 -26.42
C TYR A 40 -15.85 -51.65 -27.72
N SER A 41 -16.68 -51.71 -28.76
CA SER A 41 -16.45 -51.35 -30.15
C SER A 41 -15.59 -50.10 -30.36
N MET A 42 -14.44 -50.29 -31.02
CA MET A 42 -13.53 -49.25 -31.52
C MET A 42 -14.11 -48.55 -32.76
N LYS A 43 -15.25 -47.86 -32.66
CA LYS A 43 -15.79 -47.03 -33.76
C LYS A 43 -16.61 -45.85 -33.24
N GLN A 44 -15.99 -44.92 -32.48
CA GLN A 44 -16.52 -43.55 -32.34
C GLN A 44 -15.60 -42.52 -31.63
N VAL A 45 -14.34 -42.82 -31.35
CA VAL A 45 -13.51 -42.00 -30.44
C VAL A 45 -12.67 -40.91 -31.14
N THR A 46 -12.66 -40.84 -32.47
CA THR A 46 -11.81 -39.85 -33.18
C THR A 46 -12.44 -38.46 -33.27
N ALA A 47 -13.75 -38.33 -33.51
CA ALA A 47 -14.38 -37.03 -33.73
C ALA A 47 -14.50 -36.18 -32.45
N SER A 48 -14.86 -36.78 -31.31
CA SER A 48 -15.11 -36.06 -30.05
C SER A 48 -13.83 -35.50 -29.42
N ARG A 49 -12.73 -36.25 -29.48
CA ARG A 49 -11.41 -35.76 -29.04
C ARG A 49 -10.85 -34.68 -29.95
N PHE A 50 -11.06 -34.79 -31.25
CA PHE A 50 -10.65 -33.74 -32.20
C PHE A 50 -11.45 -32.47 -32.00
N LEU A 51 -12.78 -32.59 -31.81
CA LEU A 51 -13.65 -31.46 -31.53
C LEU A 51 -13.29 -30.78 -30.19
N PHE A 52 -12.97 -31.56 -29.15
CA PHE A 52 -12.55 -31.01 -27.86
C PHE A 52 -11.20 -30.31 -27.95
N VAL A 53 -10.23 -30.88 -28.66
CA VAL A 53 -8.92 -30.24 -28.90
C VAL A 53 -9.06 -28.99 -29.76
N VAL A 54 -9.89 -29.02 -30.80
CA VAL A 54 -10.18 -27.85 -31.66
C VAL A 54 -10.91 -26.78 -30.87
N ILE A 55 -11.88 -27.12 -30.02
CA ILE A 55 -12.56 -26.16 -29.13
C ILE A 55 -11.59 -25.55 -28.12
N VAL A 56 -10.73 -26.35 -27.48
CA VAL A 56 -9.70 -25.84 -26.55
C VAL A 56 -8.70 -24.93 -27.28
N VAL A 57 -8.27 -25.29 -28.48
CA VAL A 57 -7.39 -24.44 -29.31
C VAL A 57 -8.11 -23.16 -29.75
N ILE A 58 -9.37 -23.22 -30.15
CA ILE A 58 -10.17 -22.03 -30.52
C ILE A 58 -10.38 -21.13 -29.29
N VAL A 59 -10.62 -21.69 -28.10
CA VAL A 59 -10.74 -20.93 -26.86
C VAL A 59 -9.40 -20.27 -26.50
N PHE A 60 -8.27 -20.97 -26.62
CA PHE A 60 -6.95 -20.38 -26.35
C PHE A 60 -6.48 -19.38 -27.42
N VAL A 61 -6.87 -19.54 -28.69
CA VAL A 61 -6.57 -18.60 -29.78
C VAL A 61 -7.52 -17.39 -29.76
N GLY A 62 -8.74 -17.55 -29.21
CA GLY A 62 -9.76 -16.51 -29.13
C GLY A 62 -9.65 -15.59 -27.92
N VAL A 63 -8.93 -15.98 -26.86
CA VAL A 63 -8.63 -15.08 -25.73
C VAL A 63 -7.50 -14.15 -26.15
N ARG A 64 -7.86 -13.05 -26.81
CA ARG A 64 -6.96 -11.90 -26.88
C ARG A 64 -6.87 -11.32 -25.48
N ILE A 65 -5.70 -11.45 -24.86
CA ILE A 65 -5.35 -10.59 -23.72
C ILE A 65 -5.21 -9.19 -24.32
N ASP A 66 -6.25 -8.38 -24.15
CA ASP A 66 -6.16 -6.97 -24.45
C ASP A 66 -5.10 -6.38 -23.51
N GLN A 67 -3.93 -6.08 -24.06
CA GLN A 67 -2.85 -5.45 -23.30
C GLN A 67 -3.11 -3.94 -23.08
N GLY A 68 -4.27 -3.45 -23.51
CA GLY A 68 -4.54 -2.04 -23.67
C GLY A 68 -3.77 -1.46 -24.84
N SER A 69 -4.22 -0.32 -25.34
CA SER A 69 -3.35 0.50 -26.19
C SER A 69 -2.13 0.94 -25.37
N PRO A 70 -0.93 1.03 -25.95
CA PRO A 70 0.21 1.64 -25.27
C PRO A 70 -0.22 2.99 -24.68
N LEU A 71 -0.05 3.16 -23.37
CA LEU A 71 -0.31 4.44 -22.74
C LEU A 71 0.64 5.47 -23.36
N VAL A 72 0.11 6.33 -24.22
CA VAL A 72 0.81 7.53 -24.64
C VAL A 72 0.84 8.43 -23.42
N TYR A 73 1.97 8.41 -22.70
CA TYR A 73 2.18 9.29 -21.54
C TYR A 73 2.08 10.73 -22.07
N PRO A 74 1.07 11.53 -21.67
CA PRO A 74 0.78 12.81 -22.31
C PRO A 74 1.79 13.93 -21.95
N GLY A 75 2.96 13.59 -21.43
CA GLY A 75 3.91 14.53 -20.83
C GLY A 75 3.91 14.45 -19.31
N ALA A 76 4.43 15.50 -18.66
CA ALA A 76 4.54 15.59 -17.20
C ALA A 76 3.21 15.24 -16.51
N SER A 77 3.29 14.55 -15.36
CA SER A 77 2.13 14.31 -14.48
C SER A 77 1.31 15.60 -14.36
N PRO A 78 -0.04 15.55 -14.37
CA PRO A 78 -0.87 16.75 -14.22
C PRO A 78 -0.57 17.50 -12.90
N HIS A 79 0.00 16.84 -11.90
CA HIS A 79 0.47 17.51 -10.68
C HIS A 79 1.93 18.01 -10.76
N ASN A 80 2.69 17.58 -11.77
CA ASN A 80 4.10 17.92 -12.04
C ASN A 80 5.00 17.84 -10.79
N ARG A 81 4.70 16.90 -9.88
CA ARG A 81 5.46 16.68 -8.66
C ARG A 81 6.38 15.48 -8.80
N VAL A 82 7.64 15.68 -8.42
CA VAL A 82 8.61 14.61 -8.18
C VAL A 82 9.00 14.71 -6.72
N GLY A 83 8.54 13.72 -5.95
CA GLY A 83 8.62 13.74 -4.49
C GLY A 83 9.62 12.73 -3.93
N VAL A 84 10.19 13.05 -2.78
CA VAL A 84 10.91 12.10 -1.94
C VAL A 84 10.20 11.93 -0.61
N TYR A 85 10.10 10.68 -0.14
CA TYR A 85 9.55 10.38 1.18
C TYR A 85 10.65 10.38 2.24
N LEU A 86 10.42 11.16 3.30
CA LEU A 86 11.27 11.23 4.48
C LEU A 86 10.52 10.75 5.70
N THR A 87 11.12 9.79 6.40
CA THR A 87 10.65 9.46 7.75
C THR A 87 10.93 10.63 8.69
N SER A 88 10.14 10.75 9.77
CA SER A 88 10.36 11.75 10.82
C SER A 88 11.75 11.67 11.44
N TYR A 89 12.33 10.47 11.52
CA TYR A 89 13.69 10.25 11.98
C TYR A 89 14.76 10.76 11.01
N ALA A 90 14.49 10.74 9.69
CA ALA A 90 15.44 11.18 8.68
C ALA A 90 15.61 12.70 8.68
N ILE A 91 14.55 13.46 8.99
CA ILE A 91 14.56 14.93 9.01
C ILE A 91 15.53 15.47 10.07
N GLY A 92 15.67 14.77 11.20
CA GLY A 92 16.58 15.16 12.28
C GLY A 92 18.04 14.73 12.07
N LYS A 93 18.38 14.06 10.96
CA LYS A 93 19.75 13.62 10.69
C LYS A 93 20.50 14.65 9.85
N ASP A 94 21.72 14.96 10.26
CA ASP A 94 22.63 15.84 9.55
C ASP A 94 22.83 15.36 8.10
N GLY A 95 22.82 16.30 7.16
CA GLY A 95 23.05 16.05 5.73
C GLY A 95 21.83 15.52 4.94
N VAL A 96 20.80 14.95 5.57
CA VAL A 96 19.61 14.46 4.85
C VAL A 96 18.85 15.62 4.20
N VAL A 97 18.53 16.64 5.00
CA VAL A 97 17.84 17.84 4.50
C VAL A 97 18.69 18.55 3.44
N ASP A 98 20.01 18.62 3.63
CA ASP A 98 20.90 19.25 2.65
C ASP A 98 20.94 18.51 1.32
N GLY A 99 20.91 17.17 1.35
CA GLY A 99 20.79 16.34 0.16
C GLY A 99 19.49 16.58 -0.60
N VAL A 100 18.37 16.70 0.12
CA VAL A 100 17.07 17.06 -0.48
C VAL A 100 17.15 18.44 -1.12
N LEU A 101 17.70 19.43 -0.42
CA LEU A 101 17.88 20.79 -0.95
C LEU A 101 18.83 20.83 -2.16
N SER A 102 19.84 19.96 -2.22
CA SER A 102 20.69 19.83 -3.42
C SER A 102 19.91 19.28 -4.61
N ALA A 103 19.13 18.22 -4.40
CA ALA A 103 18.28 17.65 -5.43
C ALA A 103 17.24 18.67 -5.95
N VAL A 104 16.72 19.55 -5.08
CA VAL A 104 15.87 20.68 -5.49
C VAL A 104 16.62 21.65 -6.40
N ARG A 105 17.81 22.11 -6.00
CA ARG A 105 18.64 23.04 -6.81
C ARG A 105 19.02 22.45 -8.16
N GLU A 106 19.20 21.13 -8.23
CA GLU A 106 19.50 20.37 -9.45
C GLU A 106 18.25 20.09 -10.29
N GLY A 107 17.05 20.49 -9.85
CA GLY A 107 15.79 20.28 -10.57
C GLY A 107 15.32 18.83 -10.58
N LYS A 108 15.86 17.97 -9.70
CA LYS A 108 15.54 16.53 -9.65
C LYS A 108 14.25 16.24 -8.89
N LEU A 109 13.89 17.07 -7.92
CA LEU A 109 12.66 16.93 -7.13
C LEU A 109 12.11 18.30 -6.76
N ASN A 110 10.81 18.36 -6.50
CA ASN A 110 10.10 19.59 -6.13
C ASN A 110 9.00 19.36 -5.07
N ALA A 111 8.92 18.15 -4.51
CA ALA A 111 8.01 17.80 -3.44
C ALA A 111 8.70 16.94 -2.38
N VAL A 112 8.15 16.95 -1.17
CA VAL A 112 8.62 16.11 -0.06
C VAL A 112 7.44 15.58 0.73
N VAL A 113 7.46 14.29 1.02
CA VAL A 113 6.46 13.63 1.88
C VAL A 113 7.07 13.40 3.25
N ILE A 114 6.37 13.84 4.30
CA ILE A 114 6.83 13.76 5.68
C ILE A 114 5.75 13.12 6.54
N ASN A 115 6.15 12.13 7.36
CA ASN A 115 5.22 11.54 8.31
C ASN A 115 4.85 12.49 9.44
N VAL A 116 3.57 12.82 9.52
CA VAL A 116 2.96 13.43 10.72
C VAL A 116 2.46 12.36 11.69
N LYS A 117 2.02 11.20 11.19
CA LYS A 117 1.68 10.02 11.99
C LYS A 117 2.19 8.75 11.31
N ASN A 118 2.91 7.89 12.04
CA ASN A 118 3.54 6.69 11.48
C ASN A 118 2.75 5.40 11.78
N MET A 119 3.23 4.27 11.24
CA MET A 119 2.62 2.94 11.40
C MET A 119 2.70 2.35 12.82
N HIS A 120 3.42 3.01 13.74
CA HIS A 120 3.42 2.65 15.16
C HIS A 120 2.36 3.43 15.95
N GLY A 121 1.54 4.25 15.27
CA GLY A 121 0.56 5.14 15.90
C GLY A 121 1.18 6.39 16.53
N GLU A 122 2.47 6.66 16.28
CA GLU A 122 3.16 7.82 16.83
C GLU A 122 2.94 9.06 15.99
N ILE A 123 2.63 10.18 16.64
CA ILE A 123 2.54 11.50 16.03
C ILE A 123 3.88 12.21 16.20
N THR A 124 4.44 12.66 15.08
CA THR A 124 5.81 13.19 14.99
C THR A 124 6.00 14.52 15.73
N TYR A 125 4.95 15.33 15.83
CA TYR A 125 4.97 16.66 16.44
C TYR A 125 4.24 16.67 17.79
N ALA A 126 4.29 17.81 18.48
CA ALA A 126 3.61 18.01 19.76
C ALA A 126 2.11 18.26 19.53
N SER A 127 1.36 17.20 19.29
CA SER A 127 -0.09 17.21 19.11
C SER A 127 -0.83 17.54 20.41
N ARG A 128 -1.94 18.27 20.29
CA ARG A 128 -2.89 18.62 21.36
C ARG A 128 -4.19 17.84 21.27
N VAL A 129 -4.32 16.92 20.29
CA VAL A 129 -5.48 16.04 20.19
C VAL A 129 -5.61 15.23 21.49
N PRO A 130 -6.72 15.33 22.25
CA PRO A 130 -6.80 14.76 23.59
C PRO A 130 -6.46 13.28 23.64
N LEU A 131 -6.99 12.48 22.71
CA LEU A 131 -6.73 11.06 22.66
C LEU A 131 -5.25 10.73 22.35
N ALA A 132 -4.58 11.55 21.51
CA ALA A 132 -3.15 11.36 21.23
C ALA A 132 -2.30 11.56 22.50
N VAL A 133 -2.67 12.54 23.33
CA VAL A 133 -2.01 12.81 24.61
C VAL A 133 -2.28 11.67 25.59
N THR A 134 -3.53 11.23 25.73
CA THR A 134 -3.91 10.12 26.62
C THR A 134 -3.19 8.81 26.28
N MET A 135 -3.00 8.52 24.99
CA MET A 135 -2.33 7.29 24.53
C MET A 135 -0.80 7.41 24.48
N ASN A 136 -0.23 8.54 24.90
CA ASN A 136 1.19 8.86 24.73
C ASN A 136 1.65 8.61 23.28
N ALA A 137 0.84 9.06 22.31
CA ALA A 137 1.11 8.98 20.88
C ALA A 137 1.85 10.23 20.38
N SER A 138 1.64 11.38 21.03
CA SER A 138 2.31 12.65 20.72
C SER A 138 3.77 12.62 21.16
N THR A 139 4.70 12.52 20.20
CA THR A 139 6.14 12.38 20.52
C THR A 139 6.85 13.71 20.68
N GLY A 140 6.34 14.79 20.08
CA GLY A 140 7.00 16.10 20.11
C GLY A 140 8.41 16.13 19.49
N ARG A 141 8.76 15.11 18.69
CA ARG A 141 10.12 14.90 18.20
C ARG A 141 10.58 15.97 17.21
N VAL A 142 9.65 16.55 16.45
CA VAL A 142 9.94 17.53 15.39
C VAL A 142 9.04 18.75 15.53
N ASP A 143 9.63 19.94 15.46
CA ASP A 143 8.89 21.19 15.22
C ASP A 143 8.43 21.23 13.75
N MET A 144 7.29 20.59 13.50
CA MET A 144 6.76 20.46 12.14
C MET A 144 6.43 21.82 11.51
N ALA A 145 5.94 22.80 12.27
CA ALA A 145 5.64 24.13 11.71
C ALA A 145 6.91 24.83 11.22
N SER A 146 8.02 24.72 11.96
CA SER A 146 9.32 25.24 11.52
C SER A 146 9.86 24.49 10.29
N VAL A 147 9.79 23.15 10.30
CA VAL A 147 10.23 22.32 9.17
C VAL A 147 9.46 22.62 7.90
N VAL A 148 8.12 22.69 7.97
CA VAL A 148 7.26 23.00 6.82
C VAL A 148 7.63 24.34 6.21
N ARG A 149 7.73 25.40 7.02
CA ARG A 149 8.13 26.74 6.53
C ARG A 149 9.50 26.73 5.85
N ARG A 150 10.48 26.03 6.42
CA ARG A 150 11.84 25.95 5.85
C ARG A 150 11.85 25.25 4.48
N LEU A 151 11.08 24.16 4.35
CA LEU A 151 11.00 23.40 3.10
C LEU A 151 10.26 24.20 2.03
N GLN A 152 9.13 24.82 2.37
CA GLN A 152 8.39 25.70 1.45
C GLN A 152 9.20 26.91 1.00
N ALA A 153 9.96 27.54 1.90
CA ALA A 153 10.88 28.63 1.55
C ALA A 153 11.99 28.19 0.57
N SER A 154 12.23 26.89 0.45
CA SER A 154 13.17 26.30 -0.51
C SER A 154 12.50 25.88 -1.81
N GLY A 155 11.21 26.18 -2.01
CA GLY A 155 10.44 25.86 -3.22
C GLY A 155 9.85 24.45 -3.25
N LEU A 156 9.86 23.72 -2.12
CA LEU A 156 9.26 22.40 -2.03
C LEU A 156 7.77 22.46 -1.74
N TYR A 157 7.01 21.61 -2.42
CA TYR A 157 5.63 21.26 -2.06
C TYR A 157 5.65 20.20 -0.94
N VAL A 158 5.05 20.50 0.21
CA VAL A 158 5.16 19.69 1.43
C VAL A 158 3.88 18.89 1.68
N ILE A 159 4.04 17.56 1.66
CA ILE A 159 2.98 16.57 1.83
C ILE A 159 3.10 15.96 3.23
N ALA A 160 2.06 16.09 4.06
CA ALA A 160 1.98 15.46 5.37
C ALA A 160 1.31 14.08 5.26
N ARG A 161 2.10 13.01 5.40
CA ARG A 161 1.59 11.64 5.41
C ARG A 161 1.06 11.26 6.79
N GLN A 162 -0.20 10.86 6.85
CA GLN A 162 -0.91 10.42 8.06
C GLN A 162 -1.39 8.98 7.89
N VAL A 163 -0.82 8.06 8.68
CA VAL A 163 -1.32 6.67 8.75
C VAL A 163 -2.62 6.62 9.56
N LEU A 164 -3.67 6.03 8.97
CA LEU A 164 -5.02 6.02 9.55
C LEU A 164 -5.32 4.81 10.42
N PHE A 165 -5.72 3.69 9.79
CA PHE A 165 -6.43 2.59 10.44
C PHE A 165 -5.54 1.42 10.86
N TYR A 166 -4.28 1.41 10.43
CA TYR A 166 -3.23 0.61 11.07
C TYR A 166 -2.60 1.46 12.19
N ASP A 167 -3.09 1.27 13.41
CA ASP A 167 -2.70 2.08 14.57
C ASP A 167 -2.63 1.21 15.83
N PRO A 168 -1.46 0.60 16.11
CA PRO A 168 -1.28 -0.25 17.28
C PRO A 168 -1.57 0.47 18.61
N LYS A 169 -1.31 1.78 18.70
CA LYS A 169 -1.56 2.56 19.93
C LYS A 169 -3.05 2.74 20.16
N LEU A 170 -3.79 3.14 19.14
CA LEU A 170 -5.24 3.25 19.21
C LEU A 170 -5.89 1.89 19.43
N ALA A 171 -5.45 0.85 18.73
CA ALA A 171 -5.95 -0.50 18.91
C ALA A 171 -5.78 -0.99 20.36
N THR A 172 -4.59 -0.79 20.95
CA THR A 172 -4.32 -1.14 22.35
C THR A 172 -5.21 -0.36 23.31
N HIS A 173 -5.39 0.94 23.08
CA HIS A 173 -6.29 1.78 23.89
C HIS A 173 -7.75 1.30 23.84
N LEU A 174 -8.18 0.78 22.69
CA LEU A 174 -9.51 0.19 22.49
C LEU A 174 -9.60 -1.29 22.95
N GLY A 175 -8.56 -1.84 23.59
CA GLY A 175 -8.54 -3.22 24.07
C GLY A 175 -8.46 -4.28 22.97
N LYS A 176 -7.96 -3.92 21.79
CA LYS A 176 -7.79 -4.83 20.64
C LYS A 176 -6.39 -5.42 20.62
N SER A 177 -6.28 -6.70 20.27
CA SER A 177 -5.00 -7.41 20.10
C SER A 177 -4.37 -7.23 18.72
N ASP A 178 -5.20 -6.99 17.70
CA ASP A 178 -4.79 -6.71 16.33
C ASP A 178 -4.56 -5.20 16.14
N PRO A 179 -3.51 -4.76 15.39
CA PRO A 179 -3.17 -3.35 15.24
C PRO A 179 -4.16 -2.55 14.37
N TRP A 180 -5.14 -3.20 13.74
CA TRP A 180 -6.13 -2.52 12.92
C TRP A 180 -7.33 -2.07 13.75
N VAL A 181 -7.78 -0.85 13.46
CA VAL A 181 -9.07 -0.34 13.90
C VAL A 181 -9.91 -0.08 12.66
N ALA A 182 -11.15 -0.58 12.65
CA ALA A 182 -11.97 -0.55 11.45
C ALA A 182 -12.29 0.90 11.01
N PRO A 183 -12.31 1.20 9.70
CA PRO A 183 -12.72 2.49 9.14
C PRO A 183 -14.11 3.02 9.53
N ASP A 184 -14.98 2.17 10.08
CA ASP A 184 -16.32 2.50 10.60
C ASP A 184 -16.32 2.77 12.12
N ASN A 185 -15.19 2.60 12.81
CA ASN A 185 -15.10 2.84 14.24
C ASN A 185 -15.08 4.36 14.53
N GLN A 186 -16.13 4.87 15.16
CA GLN A 186 -16.28 6.30 15.40
C GLN A 186 -15.11 6.93 16.17
N VAL A 187 -14.52 6.22 17.16
CA VAL A 187 -13.37 6.73 17.91
C VAL A 187 -12.15 6.89 16.98
N ALA A 188 -11.92 5.94 16.08
CA ALA A 188 -10.84 6.04 15.09
C ALA A 188 -11.06 7.13 14.05
N ILE A 189 -12.31 7.29 13.59
CA ILE A 189 -12.70 8.35 12.67
C ILE A 189 -12.43 9.71 13.31
N ASP A 190 -13.01 9.97 14.49
CA ASP A 190 -12.90 11.26 15.18
C ASP A 190 -11.44 11.59 15.52
N TYR A 191 -10.68 10.59 15.98
CA TYR A 191 -9.27 10.75 16.28
C TYR A 191 -8.44 11.17 15.07
N ASN A 192 -8.59 10.47 13.94
CA ASN A 192 -7.83 10.78 12.74
C ASN A 192 -8.26 12.10 12.09
N LEU A 193 -9.55 12.46 12.14
CA LEU A 193 -10.03 13.76 11.64
C LEU A 193 -9.51 14.92 12.50
N GLN A 194 -9.47 14.77 13.82
CA GLN A 194 -8.88 15.78 14.71
C GLN A 194 -7.39 16.00 14.43
N ILE A 195 -6.63 14.93 14.19
CA ILE A 195 -5.22 15.05 13.79
C ILE A 195 -5.11 15.76 12.45
N ALA A 196 -5.92 15.38 11.45
CA ALA A 196 -5.85 15.99 10.13
C ALA A 196 -6.19 17.49 10.18
N GLN A 197 -7.18 17.89 10.99
CA GLN A 197 -7.50 19.30 11.23
C GLN A 197 -6.33 20.05 11.89
N GLU A 198 -5.67 19.45 12.88
CA GLU A 198 -4.50 20.03 13.52
C GLU A 198 -3.32 20.16 12.53
N VAL A 199 -3.06 19.14 11.73
CA VAL A 199 -2.02 19.13 10.68
C VAL A 199 -2.27 20.22 9.64
N ALA A 200 -3.52 20.45 9.25
CA ALA A 200 -3.87 21.53 8.32
C ALA A 200 -3.48 22.92 8.86
N THR A 201 -3.39 23.10 10.19
CA THR A 201 -2.91 24.36 10.78
C THR A 201 -1.39 24.54 10.74
N LEU A 202 -0.63 23.49 10.40
CA LEU A 202 0.84 23.54 10.30
C LEU A 202 1.32 24.18 8.99
N GLY A 203 0.41 24.48 8.06
CA GLY A 203 0.72 25.15 6.78
C GLY A 203 1.25 24.23 5.68
N VAL A 204 1.00 22.92 5.78
CA VAL A 204 1.35 21.95 4.73
C VAL A 204 0.50 22.18 3.48
N ASP A 205 1.03 21.82 2.32
CA ASP A 205 0.32 21.98 1.04
C ASP A 205 -0.73 20.86 0.85
N GLU A 206 -0.42 19.66 1.34
CA GLU A 206 -1.23 18.45 1.14
C GLU A 206 -1.22 17.55 2.39
N ILE A 207 -2.35 16.91 2.69
CA ILE A 207 -2.42 15.77 3.61
C ILE A 207 -2.60 14.49 2.80
N GLN A 208 -1.65 13.59 2.89
CA GLN A 208 -1.70 12.26 2.27
C GLN A 208 -2.12 11.22 3.30
N PHE A 209 -3.32 10.67 3.13
CA PHE A 209 -3.82 9.59 3.97
C PHE A 209 -3.26 8.25 3.52
N ASP A 210 -2.54 7.58 4.41
CA ASP A 210 -2.09 6.20 4.19
C ASP A 210 -2.88 5.24 5.08
N TYR A 211 -2.98 3.97 4.66
CA TYR A 211 -3.76 2.93 5.32
C TYR A 211 -5.23 3.32 5.48
N ALA A 212 -5.80 4.04 4.49
CA ALA A 212 -7.23 4.32 4.35
C ALA A 212 -7.99 3.07 3.89
N ARG A 213 -7.98 2.01 4.70
CA ARG A 213 -8.48 0.67 4.35
C ARG A 213 -8.61 -0.25 5.55
N TYR A 214 -9.24 -1.40 5.34
CA TYR A 214 -9.18 -2.55 6.25
C TYR A 214 -7.87 -3.34 6.08
N ALA A 215 -7.62 -4.25 7.01
CA ALA A 215 -6.51 -5.19 6.95
C ALA A 215 -6.48 -5.94 5.61
N ASP A 216 -5.28 -6.13 5.08
CA ASP A 216 -5.09 -6.94 3.87
C ASP A 216 -5.07 -8.42 4.25
N GLY A 217 -5.67 -9.25 3.42
CA GLY A 217 -5.91 -10.66 3.69
C GLY A 217 -7.38 -11.05 3.54
N GLY A 218 -7.63 -12.33 3.27
CA GLY A 218 -8.95 -12.86 2.97
C GLY A 218 -9.10 -13.26 1.50
N THR A 219 -10.34 -13.58 1.11
CA THR A 219 -10.68 -14.04 -0.23
C THR A 219 -11.40 -12.94 -1.00
N LEU A 220 -11.21 -12.89 -2.33
CA LEU A 220 -11.97 -12.00 -3.21
C LEU A 220 -13.42 -12.48 -3.31
N THR A 221 -14.35 -11.76 -2.69
CA THR A 221 -15.77 -12.14 -2.58
C THR A 221 -16.67 -10.90 -2.53
N PRO A 222 -17.91 -10.94 -3.06
CA PRO A 222 -18.82 -9.79 -3.10
C PRO A 222 -19.58 -9.61 -1.76
N ILE A 223 -18.85 -9.55 -0.65
CA ILE A 223 -19.41 -9.42 0.71
C ILE A 223 -18.86 -8.20 1.46
N TYR A 224 -18.13 -7.32 0.76
CA TYR A 224 -17.36 -6.25 1.40
C TYR A 224 -17.96 -4.85 1.17
N ASP A 225 -19.21 -4.75 0.70
CA ASP A 225 -19.87 -3.46 0.43
C ASP A 225 -19.74 -2.48 1.60
N ASP A 226 -19.96 -2.96 2.83
CA ASP A 226 -19.82 -2.17 4.06
C ASP A 226 -18.40 -1.63 4.25
N ARG A 227 -17.37 -2.38 3.84
CA ARG A 227 -15.97 -1.94 3.94
C ARG A 227 -15.67 -0.80 2.97
N TYR A 228 -16.14 -0.91 1.72
CA TYR A 228 -16.02 0.17 0.74
C TYR A 228 -16.79 1.41 1.21
N ALA A 229 -18.00 1.22 1.73
CA ALA A 229 -18.82 2.32 2.27
C ALA A 229 -18.12 3.02 3.43
N ALA A 230 -17.50 2.28 4.37
CA ALA A 230 -16.80 2.85 5.51
C ALA A 230 -15.57 3.69 5.09
N VAL A 231 -14.74 3.19 4.17
CA VAL A 231 -13.59 3.93 3.64
C VAL A 231 -14.04 5.23 2.94
N ASN A 232 -15.07 5.14 2.08
CA ASN A 232 -15.60 6.30 1.37
C ASN A 232 -16.23 7.32 2.34
N ALA A 233 -16.95 6.86 3.36
CA ALA A 233 -17.56 7.73 4.38
C ALA A 233 -16.50 8.48 5.21
N PHE A 234 -15.39 7.83 5.55
CA PHE A 234 -14.26 8.49 6.18
C PHE A 234 -13.68 9.58 5.28
N LEU A 235 -13.37 9.27 4.02
CA LEU A 235 -12.79 10.24 3.08
C LEU A 235 -13.74 11.41 2.78
N ALA A 236 -15.04 11.14 2.64
CA ALA A 236 -16.06 12.19 2.52
C ALA A 236 -16.10 13.10 3.75
N SER A 237 -15.93 12.53 4.95
CA SER A 237 -15.84 13.31 6.18
C SER A 237 -14.56 14.14 6.24
N ALA A 238 -13.42 13.57 5.86
CA ALA A 238 -12.15 14.28 5.75
C ALA A 238 -12.25 15.45 4.77
N ARG A 239 -12.80 15.23 3.57
CA ARG A 239 -13.04 16.27 2.57
C ARG A 239 -13.88 17.41 3.12
N ARG A 240 -14.95 17.10 3.83
CA ARG A 240 -15.85 18.10 4.42
C ARG A 240 -15.16 18.94 5.49
N VAL A 241 -14.40 18.31 6.40
CA VAL A 241 -13.77 19.06 7.51
C VAL A 241 -12.51 19.84 7.09
N LEU A 242 -11.85 19.41 6.01
CA LEU A 242 -10.64 20.03 5.46
C LEU A 242 -10.89 20.94 4.24
N SER A 243 -12.14 21.02 3.77
CA SER A 243 -12.50 21.77 2.57
C SER A 243 -11.97 23.20 2.59
N GLY A 244 -11.23 23.59 1.54
CA GLY A 244 -10.64 24.91 1.39
C GLY A 244 -9.45 25.21 2.32
N ARG A 245 -8.94 24.22 3.06
CA ARG A 245 -7.81 24.39 3.98
C ARG A 245 -6.52 23.78 3.46
N VAL A 246 -6.60 22.62 2.82
CA VAL A 246 -5.45 21.83 2.36
C VAL A 246 -5.89 20.84 1.30
N GLU A 247 -5.01 20.51 0.35
CA GLU A 247 -5.24 19.43 -0.61
C GLU A 247 -5.24 18.07 0.11
N ILE A 248 -6.05 17.13 -0.39
CA ILE A 248 -6.15 15.79 0.17
C ILE A 248 -5.70 14.78 -0.86
N SER A 249 -4.78 13.91 -0.46
CA SER A 249 -4.46 12.72 -1.23
C SER A 249 -4.59 11.45 -0.41
N VAL A 250 -4.59 10.31 -1.09
CA VAL A 250 -4.68 9.01 -0.46
C VAL A 250 -3.79 7.98 -1.15
N ASP A 251 -3.08 7.21 -0.33
CA ASP A 251 -2.32 6.06 -0.76
C ASP A 251 -3.25 4.86 -0.93
N VAL A 252 -3.25 4.29 -2.14
CA VAL A 252 -4.01 3.09 -2.47
C VAL A 252 -3.06 2.02 -2.95
N PHE A 253 -3.40 0.75 -2.74
CA PHE A 253 -2.64 -0.30 -3.42
C PHE A 253 -2.76 -0.16 -4.93
N GLY A 254 -1.68 -0.41 -5.66
CA GLY A 254 -1.70 -0.38 -7.13
C GLY A 254 -2.86 -1.19 -7.71
N ARG A 255 -3.11 -2.39 -7.17
CA ARG A 255 -4.19 -3.30 -7.61
C ARG A 255 -5.60 -2.69 -7.60
N VAL A 256 -5.82 -1.62 -6.82
CA VAL A 256 -7.09 -0.88 -6.78
C VAL A 256 -7.45 -0.27 -8.13
N LEU A 257 -6.44 0.01 -8.97
CA LEU A 257 -6.61 0.61 -10.30
C LEU A 257 -7.07 -0.37 -11.38
N TRP A 258 -7.09 -1.67 -11.11
CA TRP A 258 -7.46 -2.66 -12.11
C TRP A 258 -8.97 -2.85 -12.18
N ASP A 259 -9.50 -3.09 -13.39
CA ASP A 259 -10.93 -3.22 -13.64
C ASP A 259 -11.64 -4.27 -12.77
N TRP A 260 -10.94 -5.32 -12.33
CA TRP A 260 -11.55 -6.32 -11.47
C TRP A 260 -12.02 -5.75 -10.13
N ASN A 261 -11.39 -4.67 -9.64
CA ASN A 261 -11.71 -4.05 -8.36
C ASN A 261 -13.04 -3.25 -8.41
N LYS A 262 -13.52 -2.90 -9.61
CA LYS A 262 -14.87 -2.32 -9.80
C LYS A 262 -16.00 -3.20 -9.26
N LYS A 263 -15.72 -4.49 -9.05
CA LYS A 263 -16.67 -5.47 -8.52
C LYS A 263 -16.87 -5.37 -7.01
N GLY A 264 -16.09 -4.56 -6.28
CA GLY A 264 -16.25 -4.41 -4.83
C GLY A 264 -15.89 -5.68 -4.04
N ILE A 265 -14.95 -6.47 -4.54
CA ILE A 265 -14.63 -7.80 -3.99
C ILE A 265 -13.31 -7.88 -3.21
N ASP A 266 -12.54 -6.79 -3.10
CA ASP A 266 -11.29 -6.77 -2.33
C ASP A 266 -11.59 -6.53 -0.84
N PRO A 267 -11.11 -7.39 0.08
CA PRO A 267 -11.34 -7.22 1.50
C PRO A 267 -10.84 -5.89 2.07
N ILE A 268 -9.92 -5.18 1.41
CA ILE A 268 -9.39 -3.92 1.95
C ILE A 268 -10.40 -2.76 1.89
N GLY A 269 -11.43 -2.84 1.05
CA GLY A 269 -12.46 -1.81 0.91
C GLY A 269 -12.03 -0.53 0.18
N GLN A 270 -11.01 -0.58 -0.69
CA GLN A 270 -10.60 0.55 -1.51
C GLN A 270 -11.11 0.39 -2.95
N SER A 271 -11.81 1.38 -3.49
CA SER A 271 -12.16 1.47 -4.92
C SER A 271 -11.75 2.82 -5.49
N LEU A 272 -11.26 2.83 -6.72
CA LEU A 272 -10.89 4.08 -7.41
C LEU A 272 -12.11 5.00 -7.54
N GLU A 273 -13.24 4.45 -8.00
CA GLU A 273 -14.48 5.17 -8.24
C GLU A 273 -15.12 5.71 -6.95
N GLY A 274 -14.97 5.00 -5.83
CA GLY A 274 -15.47 5.44 -4.54
C GLY A 274 -14.60 6.51 -3.88
N ILE A 275 -13.28 6.43 -4.09
CA ILE A 275 -12.31 7.34 -3.47
C ILE A 275 -12.22 8.67 -4.23
N ALA A 276 -12.18 8.63 -5.57
CA ALA A 276 -11.89 9.79 -6.42
C ALA A 276 -12.77 11.03 -6.15
N PRO A 277 -14.08 10.93 -5.83
CA PRO A 277 -14.90 12.10 -5.51
C PRO A 277 -14.53 12.83 -4.22
N HIS A 278 -13.67 12.26 -3.38
CA HIS A 278 -13.39 12.74 -2.02
C HIS A 278 -11.98 13.29 -1.83
N VAL A 279 -11.11 13.16 -2.83
CA VAL A 279 -9.68 13.53 -2.75
C VAL A 279 -9.26 14.29 -4.00
N ASP A 280 -8.22 15.10 -3.88
CA ASP A 280 -7.64 15.87 -4.97
C ASP A 280 -6.61 15.04 -5.75
N PHE A 281 -5.88 14.16 -5.06
CA PHE A 281 -4.91 13.24 -5.67
C PHE A 281 -5.04 11.80 -5.15
N ILE A 282 -4.69 10.84 -6.00
CA ILE A 282 -4.58 9.43 -5.64
C ILE A 282 -3.13 9.01 -5.90
N SER A 283 -2.54 8.30 -4.94
CA SER A 283 -1.15 7.83 -4.98
C SER A 283 -1.12 6.28 -4.99
N PRO A 284 -1.19 5.65 -6.18
CA PRO A 284 -1.15 4.19 -6.30
C PRO A 284 0.24 3.64 -5.99
N MET A 285 0.33 2.77 -4.99
CA MET A 285 1.57 2.11 -4.59
C MET A 285 1.81 0.86 -5.44
N LEU A 286 2.68 1.01 -6.45
CA LEU A 286 3.06 -0.06 -7.38
C LEU A 286 4.28 -0.82 -6.86
N TYR A 287 4.07 -1.90 -6.13
CA TYR A 287 5.18 -2.73 -5.68
C TYR A 287 5.66 -3.63 -6.81
N PRO A 288 6.98 -3.81 -7.00
CA PRO A 288 7.50 -4.74 -8.02
C PRO A 288 6.94 -6.16 -7.83
N SER A 289 6.70 -6.58 -6.59
CA SER A 289 6.05 -7.87 -6.27
C SER A 289 4.63 -8.04 -6.83
N HIS A 290 3.98 -6.96 -7.28
CA HIS A 290 2.63 -7.01 -7.85
C HIS A 290 2.61 -7.26 -9.36
N TYR A 291 3.75 -7.25 -10.04
CA TYR A 291 3.82 -7.53 -11.47
C TYR A 291 4.14 -9.00 -11.74
N SER A 292 3.55 -9.56 -12.79
CA SER A 292 3.94 -10.87 -13.32
C SER A 292 5.23 -10.77 -14.15
N GLU A 293 5.34 -9.71 -14.95
CA GLU A 293 6.40 -9.51 -15.94
C GLU A 293 7.67 -8.96 -15.29
N GLN A 294 8.82 -9.58 -15.58
CA GLN A 294 10.10 -9.21 -14.97
C GLN A 294 10.50 -7.75 -15.24
N ARG A 295 10.22 -7.21 -16.44
CA ARG A 295 10.57 -5.81 -16.77
C ARG A 295 9.96 -4.79 -15.81
N TYR A 296 8.74 -5.04 -15.33
CA TYR A 296 8.04 -4.16 -14.40
C TYR A 296 8.45 -4.43 -12.95
N LYS A 297 9.05 -5.59 -12.67
CA LYS A 297 9.70 -5.85 -11.37
C LYS A 297 11.02 -5.10 -11.26
N ASP A 298 11.76 -5.00 -12.36
CA ASP A 298 13.10 -4.40 -12.39
C ASP A 298 13.03 -2.87 -12.33
N ASP A 299 12.05 -2.25 -12.98
CA ASP A 299 11.77 -0.81 -12.91
C ASP A 299 10.25 -0.54 -12.79
N PRO A 300 9.66 -0.76 -11.59
CA PRO A 300 8.21 -0.63 -11.37
C PRO A 300 7.70 0.81 -11.43
N TYR A 301 8.61 1.80 -11.37
CA TYR A 301 8.25 3.20 -11.16
C TYR A 301 8.65 4.09 -12.34
N GLY A 302 9.71 3.77 -13.09
CA GLY A 302 10.16 4.54 -14.26
C GLY A 302 10.54 6.01 -13.98
N VAL A 303 10.58 6.43 -12.71
CA VAL A 303 10.67 7.84 -12.28
C VAL A 303 12.06 8.31 -11.87
N VAL A 304 13.01 7.42 -11.56
CA VAL A 304 14.39 7.82 -11.21
C VAL A 304 15.35 7.20 -12.21
N LYS A 305 15.74 7.98 -13.21
CA LYS A 305 16.84 7.67 -14.13
C LYS A 305 18.01 8.59 -13.87
#